data_AF-A0A2D8L7B0-F1
#
_entry.id   AF-A0A2D8L7B0-F1
#
_cell.length_a   1.000
_cell.length_b   1.000
_cell.length_c   1.000
_cell.angle_alpha   90.00
_cell.angle_beta   90.00
_cell.angle_gamma   90.00
#
_symmetry.space_group_name_H-M   'P 1'
#
loop_
_entity.id
_entity.type
_entity.pdbx_description
1 polymer ?
#
loop_
_entity_poly.entity_id
_entity_poly.type
_entity_poly.pdbx_seq_one_letter_code
_entity_poly.pdbx_strand_id
1 'polypeptide(L)' 'MRENDQGYITSVAFSPDVGSFIGLGFVKGGPERMGEVLRMVDHLRELEAEVEICSPVFVDPEGGRTRG' A
#
# COMPACT_ATOMS: atom_id res chain seq x y z
N MET A 1 -13.47 18.95 2.86
CA MET A 1 -12.59 17.80 3.18
C MET A 1 -13.50 16.68 3.66
N ARG A 2 -13.47 15.50 3.03
CA ARG A 2 -14.26 14.36 3.53
C ARG A 2 -13.64 13.92 4.85
N GLU A 3 -14.45 13.77 5.90
CA GLU A 3 -13.98 13.47 7.26
C GLU A 3 -13.17 12.16 7.33
N ASN A 4 -13.54 11.18 6.49
CA ASN A 4 -12.91 9.86 6.43
C ASN A 4 -11.74 9.76 5.44
N ASP A 5 -11.30 10.87 4.84
CA ASP A 5 -10.15 10.84 3.92
C ASP A 5 -8.84 10.70 4.69
N GLN A 6 -8.26 9.50 4.61
CA GLN A 6 -7.00 9.15 5.29
C GLN A 6 -5.77 9.38 4.41
N GLY A 7 -5.93 9.61 3.11
CA GLY A 7 -4.82 9.62 2.17
C GLY A 7 -5.21 9.15 0.77
N TYR A 8 -4.21 8.94 -0.08
CA TYR A 8 -4.40 8.49 -1.46
C TYR A 8 -3.27 7.58 -1.93
N ILE A 9 -3.62 6.69 -2.86
CA ILE A 9 -2.69 5.77 -3.53
C ILE A 9 -2.07 6.47 -4.73
N THR A 10 -0.74 6.37 -4.86
CA THR A 10 0.03 6.91 -5.99
C THR A 10 0.26 5.87 -7.08
N SER A 11 0.42 4.60 -6.70
CA SER A 11 0.62 3.49 -7.62
C SER A 11 0.08 2.18 -7.04
N VAL A 12 -0.40 1.29 -7.91
CA VAL A 12 -0.88 -0.04 -7.55
C VAL A 12 -0.60 -1.02 -8.69
N ALA A 13 -0.13 -2.22 -8.36
CA ALA A 13 0.11 -3.29 -9.32
C ALA A 13 0.07 -4.66 -8.62
N PHE A 14 -0.22 -5.71 -9.39
CA PHE A 14 -0.02 -7.08 -8.91
C PHE A 14 1.47 -7.40 -8.90
N SER A 15 1.98 -7.91 -7.79
CA SER A 15 3.37 -8.36 -7.65
C SER A 15 3.43 -9.89 -7.62
N PRO A 16 3.99 -10.56 -8.65
CA PRO A 16 4.18 -12.00 -8.65
C PRO A 16 5.10 -12.50 -7.52
N ASP A 17 6.11 -11.71 -7.12
CA ASP A 17 7.00 -12.05 -6.02
C ASP A 17 6.28 -12.12 -4.67
N VAL A 18 5.28 -11.25 -4.46
CA VAL A 18 4.49 -11.17 -3.21
C VAL A 18 3.22 -12.02 -3.30
N GLY A 19 2.72 -12.29 -4.50
CA GLY A 19 1.49 -13.05 -4.75
C GLY A 19 0.20 -12.26 -4.53
N SER A 20 0.28 -10.93 -4.45
CA SER A 20 -0.87 -10.05 -4.20
C SER A 20 -0.71 -8.70 -4.90
N PHE A 21 -1.77 -7.88 -4.86
CA PHE A 21 -1.67 -6.48 -5.23
C PHE A 21 -0.94 -5.71 -4.14
N ILE A 22 0.06 -4.92 -4.55
CA ILE A 22 0.77 -3.99 -3.69
C ILE A 22 0.55 -2.57 -4.20
N GLY A 23 0.55 -1.60 -3.28
CA GLY A 23 0.39 -0.20 -3.60
C GLY A 23 1.28 0.69 -2.75
N LEU A 24 1.61 1.85 -3.30
CA LEU A 24 2.25 2.93 -2.57
C LEU A 24 1.29 4.11 -2.46
N GLY A 25 1.39 4.85 -1.38
CA GLY A 25 0.51 5.99 -1.13
C GLY A 25 0.96 6.83 0.04
N PHE A 26 0.31 7.97 0.19
CA PHE A 26 0.46 8.82 1.35
C PHE A 26 -0.74 8.63 2.25
N VAL A 27 -0.49 8.36 3.54
CA VAL A 27 -1.51 8.19 4.56
C VAL A 27 -1.15 9.02 5.79
N LYS A 28 -2.14 9.67 6.40
CA LYS A 28 -1.96 10.51 7.59
C LYS A 28 -1.43 9.68 8.76
N GLY A 29 -0.26 10.03 9.30
CA GLY A 29 0.36 9.29 10.41
C GLY A 29 0.75 7.85 10.06
N GLY A 30 1.11 7.58 8.79
CA GLY A 30 1.42 6.23 8.31
C GLY A 30 2.46 5.47 9.15
N PRO A 31 3.61 6.06 9.51
CA PRO A 31 4.63 5.36 10.30
C PRO A 31 4.11 4.85 11.65
N GLU A 32 3.18 5.55 12.29
CA GLU A 32 2.59 5.17 13.59
C GLU A 32 1.46 4.14 13.46
N ARG A 33 1.02 3.84 12.23
CA ARG A 33 -0.18 3.04 11.91
C ARG A 33 0.15 1.73 11.20
N MET A 34 1.40 1.26 11.30
CA MET A 34 1.82 -0.01 10.69
C MET A 34 0.95 -1.17 11.20
N GLY A 35 0.45 -2.00 10.27
CA GLY A 35 -0.49 -3.10 10.51
C GLY A 35 -1.97 -2.68 10.53
N GLU A 36 -2.28 -1.38 10.42
CA GLU A 36 -3.67 -0.93 10.35
C GLU A 36 -4.29 -1.28 8.99
N VAL A 37 -5.52 -1.81 9.02
CA VAL A 37 -6.30 -2.11 7.81
C VAL A 37 -7.25 -0.96 7.49
N LEU A 38 -7.18 -0.48 6.25
CA LEU A 38 -8.02 0.58 5.71
C LEU A 38 -8.86 0.06 4.54
N ARG A 39 -9.97 0.74 4.27
CA ARG A 39 -10.74 0.53 3.05
C ARG A 39 -10.23 1.43 1.93
N MET A 40 -9.69 0.83 0.88
CA MET A 40 -9.39 1.48 -0.39
C MET A 40 -10.65 1.53 -1.25
N VAL A 41 -10.93 2.69 -1.84
CA VAL A 41 -12.03 2.88 -2.80
C VAL A 41 -11.45 3.48 -4.08
N ASP A 42 -11.54 2.74 -5.18
CA ASP A 42 -11.19 3.19 -6.53
C ASP A 42 -12.47 3.35 -7.36
N HIS A 43 -12.93 4.60 -7.45
CA HIS A 43 -14.14 4.94 -8.21
C HIS A 43 -13.98 4.78 -9.73
N LEU A 44 -12.76 4.78 -10.27
CA LEU A 44 -12.54 4.62 -11.72
C LEU A 44 -12.73 3.17 -12.14
N ARG A 45 -12.34 2.24 -11.27
CA ARG A 45 -12.44 0.79 -11.49
C ARG A 45 -13.63 0.15 -10.79
N GLU A 46 -14.47 0.95 -10.12
CA GLU A 46 -15.58 0.48 -9.27
C GLU A 46 -15.15 -0.62 -8.28
N LEU A 47 -13.96 -0.43 -7.69
CA LEU A 47 -13.30 -1.41 -6.83
C LEU A 47 -13.24 -0.92 -5.39
N GLU A 48 -13.62 -1.77 -4.44
CA GLU A 48 -13.35 -1.60 -3.01
C GLU A 48 -12.52 -2.78 -2.51
N ALA A 49 -11.49 -2.51 -1.71
CA ALA A 49 -10.64 -3.54 -1.12
C ALA A 49 -10.14 -3.12 0.27
N GLU A 50 -9.85 -4.10 1.12
CA GLU A 50 -9.10 -3.90 2.36
C GLU A 50 -7.61 -3.85 2.04
N VAL A 51 -6.89 -2.88 2.61
CA VAL A 51 -5.45 -2.70 2.45
C VAL A 51 -4.80 -2.50 3.80
N GLU A 52 -3.65 -3.14 4.03
CA GLU A 52 -2.87 -3.00 5.26
C GLU A 52 -1.76 -1.95 5.07
N ILE A 53 -1.58 -1.05 6.04
CA ILE A 53 -0.43 -0.15 6.07
C ILE A 53 0.80 -0.97 6.46
N CYS A 54 1.75 -1.13 5.54
CA CYS A 54 2.97 -1.90 5.76
C CYS A 54 4.23 -1.14 5.32
N SER A 55 5.38 -1.81 5.43
CA SER A 55 6.64 -1.31 4.86
C SER A 55 6.48 -0.99 3.37
N PRO A 56 7.03 0.14 2.89
CA PRO A 56 7.03 0.45 1.46
C PRO A 56 8.00 -0.45 0.66
N VAL A 57 8.88 -1.18 1.35
CA VAL A 57 9.82 -2.14 0.74
C VAL A 57 9.26 -3.55 0.93
N PHE A 58 8.67 -4.09 -0.14
CA PHE A 58 8.01 -5.40 -0.15
C PHE A 58 8.96 -6.56 -0.47
N VAL A 59 10.01 -6.30 -1.26
CA VAL A 59 10.94 -7.32 -1.73
C VAL A 59 12.36 -6.87 -1.41
N ASP A 60 13.15 -7.78 -0.86
CA ASP A 60 14.57 -7.57 -0.55
C ASP A 60 14.85 -6.31 0.30
N PRO A 61 14.28 -6.21 1.52
CA PRO A 61 14.53 -5.06 2.39
C PRO A 61 16.00 -4.90 2.79
N GLU A 62 16.77 -6.00 2.78
CA GLU A 62 18.20 -6.01 3.12
C GLU A 62 19.12 -5.72 1.92
N GLY A 63 18.58 -5.69 0.69
CA GLY A 63 19.34 -5.36 -0.53
C GLY A 63 20.34 -6.44 -0.97
N GLY A 64 20.11 -7.70 -0.60
CA GLY A 64 20.98 -8.82 -0.91
C GLY A 64 20.98 -9.24 -2.38
N ARG A 65 19.87 -9.03 -3.10
CA ARG A 65 19.72 -9.48 -4.50
C ARG A 65 20.59 -8.68 -5.48
N THR A 66 20.89 -7.42 -5.16
CA THR A 66 21.65 -6.51 -6.03
C THR A 66 23.18 -6.63 -5.84
N ARG A 67 23.64 -7.46 -4.89
CA ARG A 67 25.06 -7.61 -4.55
C ARG A 67 25.74 -8.85 -5.17
N GLY A 68 25.11 -9.44 -6.19
CA GLY A 68 25.65 -10.56 -6.99
C GLY A 68 26.58 -10.12 -8.10
#